data_AF-A0A7X9B8C1-F1
#
_entry.id   AF-A0A7X9B8C1-F1
#
_cell.length_a   1.000
_cell.length_b   1.000
_cell.length_c   1.000
_cell.angle_alpha   90.00
_cell.angle_beta   90.00
_cell.angle_gamma   90.00
#
_symmetry.space_group_name_H-M   'P 1'
#
loop_
_entity.id
_entity.type
_entity.pdbx_description
1 polymer ?
#
loop_
_entity_poly.entity_id
_entity_poly.type
_entity_poly.pdbx_seq_one_letter_code
_entity_poly.pdbx_strand_id
1 'polypeptide(L)'
;MPDTVEKVPVALPDDTVVEDGRTYFESIYSVFLTKVTDEMYAETWTENDLIRDLENLLIAAIPRFRFPKFKIFDFKKSVVNEEGEIVEQGYFNAVLTYEEISILSNLMVVEWLTRQIMTTENTRQKVYSSSDFKVSSQANHLDKLRKLKESYITECKTEQFMYGRRRVNKEGYVKTTMSKLVGVDFDD
;
A
#
# COMPACT_ATOMS: atom_id res chain seq x y z
N MET A 1 21.47 11.08 22.31
CA MET A 1 20.04 10.91 22.61
C MET A 1 19.32 10.63 21.30
N PRO A 2 18.48 9.61 21.16
CA PRO A 2 17.68 9.48 19.95
C PRO A 2 16.58 10.55 20.00
N ASP A 3 16.65 11.51 19.09
CA ASP A 3 15.58 12.49 18.88
C ASP A 3 14.30 11.72 18.52
N THR A 4 13.38 11.62 19.48
CA THR A 4 11.99 11.26 19.23
C THR A 4 11.41 12.39 18.41
N VAL A 5 11.43 12.23 17.08
CA VAL A 5 10.76 13.12 16.14
C VAL A 5 9.27 13.00 16.45
N GLU A 6 8.74 13.93 17.24
CA GLU A 6 7.30 14.10 17.41
C GLU A 6 6.71 14.24 16.00
N LYS A 7 5.82 13.30 15.63
CA LYS A 7 5.06 13.39 14.39
C LYS A 7 4.24 14.68 14.49
N VAL A 8 4.65 15.73 13.78
CA VAL A 8 3.76 16.87 13.53
C VAL A 8 2.54 16.31 12.81
N PRO A 9 1.32 16.46 13.35
CA PRO A 9 0.11 16.01 12.68
C PRO A 9 -0.06 16.90 11.44
N VAL A 10 0.38 16.39 10.29
CA VAL A 10 0.01 16.97 9.00
C VAL A 10 -1.49 16.71 8.90
N ALA A 11 -2.28 17.79 8.98
CA ALA A 11 -3.72 17.74 8.82
C ALA A 11 -4.03 17.01 7.52
N LEU A 12 -4.60 15.83 7.67
CA LEU A 12 -5.10 15.04 6.56
C LEU A 12 -6.30 15.80 5.96
N PRO A 13 -6.53 15.71 4.64
CA PRO A 13 -7.81 16.15 4.10
C PRO A 13 -8.94 15.43 4.84
N ASP A 14 -10.01 16.17 5.13
CA ASP A 14 -11.15 15.93 6.05
C ASP A 14 -11.84 14.54 5.98
N ASP A 15 -11.43 13.66 5.05
CA ASP A 15 -12.03 12.36 4.76
C ASP A 15 -11.27 11.15 5.35
N THR A 16 -10.09 11.33 5.95
CA THR A 16 -9.42 10.22 6.65
C THR A 16 -9.98 10.09 8.06
N VAL A 17 -10.72 9.01 8.31
CA VAL A 17 -11.25 8.61 9.61
C VAL A 17 -10.08 8.31 10.57
N VAL A 18 -9.46 9.35 11.13
CA VAL A 18 -8.49 9.24 12.22
C VAL A 18 -9.24 9.53 13.50
N GLU A 19 -9.89 8.50 14.03
CA GLU A 19 -10.53 8.55 15.35
C GLU A 19 -9.58 7.92 16.38
N ASP A 20 -9.47 8.55 17.55
CA ASP A 20 -8.76 8.02 18.73
C ASP A 20 -7.29 7.58 18.52
N GLY A 21 -6.56 8.25 17.63
CA GLY A 21 -5.14 7.97 17.39
C GLY A 21 -4.87 6.67 16.61
N ARG A 22 -5.90 6.16 15.93
CA ARG A 22 -5.85 4.96 15.09
C ARG A 22 -6.08 5.32 13.63
N THR A 23 -5.61 4.47 12.73
CA THR A 23 -5.92 4.59 11.30
C THR A 23 -6.58 3.30 10.82
N TYR A 24 -7.81 3.41 10.36
CA TYR A 24 -8.57 2.29 9.80
C TYR A 24 -8.00 1.88 8.45
N PHE A 25 -8.10 0.59 8.13
CA PHE A 25 -7.63 0.08 6.84
C PHE A 25 -8.44 0.61 5.66
N GLU A 26 -9.70 1.00 5.89
CA GLU A 26 -10.58 1.60 4.89
C GLU A 26 -9.95 2.82 4.20
N SER A 27 -9.24 3.68 4.94
CA SER A 27 -8.54 4.84 4.37
C SER A 27 -7.40 4.45 3.42
N ILE A 28 -6.82 3.26 3.57
CA ILE A 28 -5.79 2.74 2.66
C ILE A 28 -6.47 2.09 1.44
N TYR A 29 -7.59 1.40 1.67
CA TYR A 29 -8.39 0.77 0.63
C TYR A 29 -8.94 1.78 -0.36
N SER A 30 -9.47 2.92 0.09
CA SER A 30 -9.98 3.96 -0.80
C SER A 30 -8.88 4.46 -1.75
N VAL A 31 -7.70 4.77 -1.22
CA VAL A 31 -6.54 5.23 -2.03
C VAL A 31 -6.07 4.13 -2.99
N PHE A 32 -6.09 2.86 -2.57
CA PHE A 32 -5.80 1.73 -3.47
C PHE A 32 -6.82 1.61 -4.61
N LEU A 33 -8.12 1.67 -4.30
CA LEU A 33 -9.20 1.56 -5.29
C LEU A 33 -9.19 2.72 -6.28
N THR A 34 -8.75 3.92 -5.91
CA THR A 34 -8.56 5.02 -6.88
C THR A 34 -7.49 4.73 -7.94
N LYS A 35 -6.52 3.86 -7.64
CA LYS A 35 -5.40 3.52 -8.54
C LYS A 35 -5.70 2.31 -9.40
N VAL A 36 -6.57 1.41 -8.92
CA VAL A 36 -6.93 0.17 -9.60
C VAL A 36 -8.30 0.34 -10.24
N THR A 37 -8.33 0.58 -11.55
CA THR A 37 -9.55 0.55 -12.35
C THR A 37 -9.81 -0.88 -12.82
N ASP A 38 -10.43 -1.71 -11.99
CA ASP A 38 -10.68 -3.10 -12.36
C ASP A 38 -12.17 -3.41 -12.50
N GLU A 39 -12.56 -3.91 -13.67
CA GLU A 39 -13.87 -4.51 -13.98
C GLU A 39 -14.13 -5.73 -13.08
N MET A 40 -13.07 -6.42 -12.63
CA MET A 40 -13.19 -7.61 -11.77
C MET A 40 -13.81 -7.31 -10.39
N TYR A 41 -13.69 -6.08 -9.89
CA TYR A 41 -14.34 -5.65 -8.66
C TYR A 41 -15.80 -5.22 -8.87
N ALA A 42 -16.18 -4.86 -10.11
CA ALA A 42 -17.53 -4.41 -10.44
C ALA A 42 -18.51 -5.56 -10.69
N GLU A 43 -18.04 -6.73 -11.14
CA GLU A 43 -18.93 -7.75 -11.71
C GLU A 43 -19.24 -8.96 -10.82
N THR A 44 -18.54 -9.21 -9.70
CA THR A 44 -18.67 -10.55 -9.06
C THR A 44 -18.53 -10.64 -7.53
N TRP A 45 -18.27 -9.55 -6.80
CA TRP A 45 -17.92 -9.64 -5.38
C TRP A 45 -18.97 -8.96 -4.48
N THR A 46 -19.38 -9.64 -3.40
CA THR A 46 -20.09 -9.00 -2.28
C THR A 46 -19.14 -8.00 -1.61
N GLU A 47 -19.65 -6.89 -1.06
CA GLU A 47 -18.83 -5.87 -0.37
C GLU A 47 -17.92 -6.51 0.72
N ASN A 48 -18.44 -7.50 1.45
CA ASN A 48 -17.67 -8.23 2.46
C ASN A 48 -16.50 -9.03 1.87
N ASP A 49 -16.68 -9.69 0.73
CA ASP A 49 -15.61 -10.47 0.09
C ASP A 49 -14.52 -9.54 -0.47
N LEU A 50 -14.92 -8.39 -1.01
CA LEU A 50 -14.01 -7.36 -1.47
C LEU A 50 -13.11 -6.88 -0.33
N ILE A 51 -13.70 -6.48 0.81
CA ILE A 51 -12.93 -5.98 1.95
C ILE A 51 -11.97 -7.05 2.49
N ARG A 52 -12.40 -8.32 2.55
CA ARG A 52 -11.53 -9.43 2.97
C ARG A 52 -10.34 -9.61 2.03
N ASP A 53 -10.55 -9.48 0.72
CA ASP A 53 -9.46 -9.58 -0.24
C ASP A 53 -8.49 -8.39 -0.13
N LEU A 54 -9.02 -7.18 0.03
CA LEU A 54 -8.24 -5.97 0.26
C LEU A 54 -7.41 -6.08 1.55
N GLU A 55 -7.96 -6.66 2.61
CA GLU A 55 -7.23 -6.94 3.85
C GLU A 55 -6.09 -7.94 3.63
N ASN A 56 -6.33 -9.02 2.88
CA ASN A 56 -5.28 -9.98 2.55
C ASN A 56 -4.16 -9.34 1.71
N LEU A 57 -4.52 -8.48 0.75
CA LEU A 57 -3.55 -7.72 -0.05
C LEU A 57 -2.73 -6.76 0.83
N LEU A 58 -3.37 -6.06 1.76
CA LEU A 58 -2.70 -5.16 2.70
C LEU A 58 -1.73 -5.93 3.61
N ILE A 59 -2.17 -7.05 4.20
CA ILE A 59 -1.33 -7.90 5.05
C ILE A 59 -0.10 -8.42 4.29
N ALA A 60 -0.26 -8.83 3.03
CA ALA A 60 0.85 -9.25 2.18
C ALA A 60 1.81 -8.09 1.85
N ALA A 61 1.29 -6.87 1.73
CA ALA A 61 2.07 -5.68 1.43
C ALA A 61 2.87 -5.15 2.63
N ILE A 62 2.38 -5.31 3.87
CA ILE A 62 3.01 -4.78 5.10
C ILE A 62 4.52 -5.10 5.21
N PRO A 63 4.99 -6.36 5.04
CA PRO A 63 6.41 -6.69 5.15
C PRO A 63 7.31 -6.01 4.10
N ARG A 64 6.75 -5.50 3.00
CA ARG A 64 7.52 -4.83 1.95
C ARG A 64 7.86 -3.38 2.28
N PHE A 65 7.28 -2.82 3.35
CA PHE A 65 7.64 -1.50 3.83
C PHE A 65 8.96 -1.57 4.60
N ARG A 66 10.04 -1.05 4.03
CA ARG A 66 11.40 -1.23 4.54
C ARG A 66 11.74 -0.38 5.77
N PHE A 67 11.20 0.83 5.89
CA PHE A 67 11.57 1.78 6.96
C PHE A 67 10.39 2.59 7.51
N PRO A 68 9.35 1.95 8.09
CA PRO A 68 8.23 2.68 8.70
C PRO A 68 8.69 3.45 9.94
N LYS A 69 8.23 4.70 10.11
CA LYS A 69 8.46 5.52 11.32
C LYS A 69 7.44 5.25 12.43
N PHE A 70 6.58 4.25 12.24
CA PHE A 70 5.58 3.79 13.21
C PHE A 70 5.68 2.27 13.35
N LYS A 71 5.01 1.73 14.37
CA LYS A 71 4.98 0.28 14.62
C LYS A 71 4.06 -0.40 13.61
N ILE A 72 4.59 -0.76 12.44
CA ILE A 72 3.80 -1.30 11.33
C ILE A 72 3.12 -2.65 11.65
N PHE A 73 3.70 -3.45 12.54
CA PHE A 73 3.15 -4.75 12.95
C PHE A 73 2.14 -4.64 14.11
N ASP A 74 1.88 -3.43 14.59
CA ASP A 74 0.91 -3.16 15.65
C ASP A 74 -0.46 -2.81 15.04
N PHE A 75 -1.15 -3.84 14.58
CA PHE A 75 -2.47 -3.73 13.95
C PHE A 75 -3.42 -4.82 14.42
N LYS A 76 -4.72 -4.52 14.37
CA LYS A 76 -5.80 -5.48 14.59
C LYS A 76 -6.46 -5.80 13.26
N LYS A 77 -6.64 -7.08 12.96
CA LYS A 77 -7.37 -7.55 11.78
C LYS A 77 -8.88 -7.39 11.97
N SER A 78 -9.61 -7.32 10.87
CA SER A 78 -11.08 -7.28 10.89
C SER A 78 -11.64 -8.57 11.52
N VAL A 79 -12.70 -8.42 12.32
CA VAL A 79 -13.41 -9.55 12.93
C VAL A 79 -14.65 -9.84 12.11
N VAL A 80 -14.82 -11.12 11.75
CA VAL A 80 -15.92 -11.61 10.92
C VAL A 80 -16.83 -12.50 11.77
N ASN A 81 -18.15 -12.38 11.62
CA ASN A 81 -19.11 -13.27 12.26
C ASN A 81 -19.17 -14.66 11.57
N GLU A 82 -19.99 -15.57 12.10
CA GLU A 82 -20.20 -16.90 11.51
C GLU A 82 -20.82 -16.85 10.11
N GLU A 83 -21.48 -15.73 9.76
CA GLU A 83 -22.17 -15.50 8.49
C GLU A 83 -21.26 -14.85 7.42
N GLY A 84 -20.02 -14.49 7.78
CA GLY A 84 -19.06 -13.88 6.86
C GLY A 84 -19.11 -12.35 6.76
N GLU A 85 -19.90 -11.69 7.61
CA GLU A 85 -20.01 -10.24 7.69
C GLU A 85 -18.98 -9.63 8.65
N ILE A 86 -18.50 -8.44 8.32
CA ILE A 86 -17.50 -7.74 9.11
C ILE A 86 -18.17 -7.03 10.29
N VAL A 87 -17.89 -7.51 11.50
CA VAL A 87 -18.42 -6.94 12.75
C VAL A 87 -17.53 -5.81 13.25
N GLU A 88 -16.21 -5.94 13.07
CA GLU A 88 -15.23 -4.92 13.44
C GLU A 88 -14.22 -4.75 12.30
N GLN A 89 -13.97 -3.51 11.88
CA GLN A 89 -12.96 -3.21 10.87
C GLN A 89 -11.54 -3.31 11.45
N GLY A 90 -10.59 -3.70 10.60
CA GLY A 90 -9.16 -3.68 10.92
C GLY A 90 -8.58 -2.26 10.99
N TYR A 91 -7.61 -2.06 11.88
CA TYR A 91 -6.95 -0.77 12.09
C TYR A 91 -5.50 -0.90 12.58
N PHE A 92 -4.71 0.14 12.36
CA PHE A 92 -3.40 0.34 12.97
C PHE A 92 -3.51 1.09 14.29
N ASN A 93 -2.73 0.68 15.30
CA ASN A 93 -2.57 1.38 16.58
C ASN A 93 -1.62 2.60 16.45
N ALA A 94 -1.67 3.29 15.32
CA ALA A 94 -0.87 4.46 15.02
C ALA A 94 -1.62 5.36 14.05
N VAL A 95 -1.40 6.67 14.17
CA VAL A 95 -1.83 7.64 13.18
C VAL A 95 -0.85 7.60 12.00
N LEU A 96 -1.35 7.16 10.86
CA LEU A 96 -0.61 7.18 9.61
C LEU A 96 -0.76 8.53 8.91
N THR A 97 0.32 9.02 8.32
CA THR A 97 0.27 10.19 7.44
C THR A 97 -0.22 9.80 6.04
N TYR A 98 -0.69 10.77 5.26
CA TYR A 98 -1.11 10.53 3.88
C TYR A 98 0.00 9.89 3.02
N GLU A 99 1.26 10.27 3.26
CA GLU A 99 2.42 9.67 2.61
C GLU A 99 2.56 8.18 2.96
N GLU A 100 2.38 7.81 4.24
CA GLU A 100 2.42 6.41 4.70
C GLU A 100 1.27 5.59 4.09
N ILE A 101 0.07 6.15 4.04
CA ILE A 101 -1.11 5.55 3.40
C ILE A 101 -0.87 5.33 1.91
N SER A 102 -0.33 6.33 1.21
CA SER A 102 -0.04 6.24 -0.22
C SER A 102 1.03 5.17 -0.53
N ILE A 103 2.09 5.08 0.29
CA ILE A 103 3.12 4.05 0.16
C ILE A 103 2.51 2.65 0.33
N LEU A 104 1.68 2.45 1.37
CA LEU A 104 1.01 1.17 1.61
C LEU A 104 0.08 0.79 0.44
N SER A 105 -0.70 1.75 -0.05
CA SER A 105 -1.55 1.59 -1.23
C SER A 105 -0.74 1.20 -2.48
N ASN A 106 0.41 1.84 -2.75
CA ASN A 106 1.27 1.46 -3.86
C ASN A 106 1.84 0.04 -3.70
N LEU A 107 2.23 -0.35 -2.47
CA LEU A 107 2.68 -1.72 -2.18
C LEU A 107 1.57 -2.76 -2.39
N MET A 108 0.32 -2.42 -2.05
CA MET A 108 -0.84 -3.27 -2.35
C MET A 108 -1.02 -3.47 -3.86
N VAL A 109 -0.83 -2.43 -4.69
CA VAL A 109 -0.86 -2.56 -6.16
C VAL A 109 0.18 -3.55 -6.66
N VAL A 110 1.39 -3.56 -6.08
CA VAL A 110 2.41 -4.55 -6.45
C VAL A 110 1.97 -5.98 -6.13
N GLU A 111 1.30 -6.21 -4.99
CA GLU A 111 0.77 -7.54 -4.64
C GLU A 111 -0.40 -7.94 -5.52
N TRP A 112 -1.30 -7.00 -5.81
CA TRP A 112 -2.42 -7.23 -6.74
C TRP A 112 -1.90 -7.60 -8.15
N LEU A 113 -0.94 -6.85 -8.70
CA LEU A 113 -0.29 -7.19 -9.97
C LEU A 113 0.43 -8.54 -9.92
N THR A 114 1.02 -8.88 -8.77
CA THR A 114 1.65 -10.19 -8.58
C THR A 114 0.63 -11.32 -8.69
N ARG A 115 -0.55 -11.16 -8.06
CA ARG A 115 -1.64 -12.13 -8.17
C ARG A 115 -2.14 -12.24 -9.61
N GLN A 116 -2.36 -11.13 -10.31
CA GLN A 116 -2.80 -11.15 -11.71
C GLN A 116 -1.82 -11.86 -12.65
N ILE A 117 -0.52 -11.65 -12.46
CA ILE A 117 0.55 -12.36 -13.19
C ILE A 117 0.48 -13.86 -12.92
N MET A 118 0.32 -14.27 -11.65
CA MET A 118 0.24 -15.69 -11.28
C MET A 118 -1.03 -16.37 -11.83
N THR A 119 -2.18 -15.69 -11.78
CA THR A 119 -3.44 -16.19 -12.36
C THR A 119 -3.31 -16.34 -13.87
N THR A 120 -2.71 -15.37 -14.55
CA THR A 120 -2.47 -15.41 -16.00
C THR A 120 -1.51 -16.54 -16.36
N GLU A 121 -0.41 -16.73 -15.62
CA GLU A 121 0.54 -17.84 -15.85
C GLU A 121 -0.10 -19.21 -15.62
N ASN A 122 -0.88 -19.38 -14.55
CA ASN A 122 -1.61 -20.62 -14.29
C ASN A 122 -2.62 -20.93 -15.40
N THR A 123 -3.31 -19.90 -15.90
CA THR A 123 -4.24 -20.02 -17.03
C THR A 123 -3.47 -20.42 -18.30
N ARG A 124 -2.32 -19.78 -18.56
CA ARG A 124 -1.42 -20.12 -19.65
C ARG A 124 -1.05 -21.61 -19.61
N GLN A 125 -0.58 -22.10 -18.46
CA GLN A 125 -0.19 -23.51 -18.25
C GLN A 125 -1.35 -24.49 -18.49
N LYS A 126 -2.54 -24.21 -17.97
CA LYS A 126 -3.74 -25.05 -18.19
C LYS A 126 -4.18 -25.08 -19.66
N VAL A 127 -4.06 -23.95 -20.36
CA VAL A 127 -4.37 -23.83 -21.79
C VAL A 127 -3.34 -24.59 -22.65
N TYR A 128 -2.05 -24.59 -22.31
CA TYR A 128 -1.07 -25.42 -23.06
C TYR A 128 -1.32 -26.92 -22.99
N SER A 129 -1.98 -27.41 -21.93
CA SER A 129 -2.37 -28.82 -21.81
C SER A 129 -3.54 -29.19 -22.73
N SER A 130 -4.28 -28.20 -23.23
CA SER A 130 -5.48 -28.37 -24.06
C SER A 130 -5.22 -27.68 -25.39
N SER A 131 -4.64 -28.42 -26.34
CA SER A 131 -4.22 -27.97 -27.66
C SER A 131 -5.01 -26.79 -28.26
N ASP A 132 -4.27 -25.75 -28.65
CA ASP A 132 -4.61 -24.78 -29.71
C ASP A 132 -5.47 -23.55 -29.36
N PHE A 133 -5.04 -22.74 -28.39
CA PHE A 133 -5.60 -21.39 -28.18
C PHE A 133 -4.53 -20.29 -28.21
N LYS A 134 -4.75 -19.27 -29.05
CA LYS A 134 -3.96 -18.03 -29.30
C LYS A 134 -2.96 -17.64 -28.19
N VAL A 135 -1.76 -18.22 -28.23
CA VAL A 135 -0.69 -18.05 -27.23
C VAL A 135 -0.02 -16.67 -27.28
N SER A 136 0.01 -16.02 -28.45
CA SER A 136 0.80 -14.79 -28.68
C SER A 136 0.23 -13.55 -27.97
N SER A 137 -1.10 -13.38 -27.94
CA SER A 137 -1.73 -12.20 -27.33
C SER A 137 -1.67 -12.21 -25.80
N GLN A 138 -1.78 -13.39 -25.17
CA GLN A 138 -1.67 -13.53 -23.71
C GLN A 138 -0.24 -13.31 -23.21
N ALA A 139 0.77 -13.74 -23.97
CA ALA A 139 2.18 -13.48 -23.65
C ALA A 139 2.50 -11.98 -23.65
N ASN A 140 2.03 -11.24 -24.66
CA ASN A 140 2.20 -9.79 -24.74
C ASN A 140 1.50 -9.03 -23.60
N HIS A 141 0.33 -9.51 -23.16
CA HIS A 141 -0.37 -8.95 -22.01
C HIS A 141 0.41 -9.17 -20.70
N LEU A 142 0.92 -10.39 -20.49
CA LEU A 142 1.73 -10.72 -19.32
C LEU A 142 3.00 -9.88 -19.22
N ASP A 143 3.70 -9.66 -20.34
CA ASP A 143 4.91 -8.84 -20.36
C ASP A 143 4.61 -7.37 -20.03
N LYS A 144 3.44 -6.85 -20.43
CA LYS A 144 2.99 -5.51 -20.00
C LYS A 144 2.72 -5.47 -18.49
N LEU A 145 2.06 -6.48 -17.93
CA LEU A 145 1.82 -6.57 -16.48
C LEU A 145 3.13 -6.65 -15.68
N ARG A 146 4.12 -7.42 -16.17
CA ARG A 146 5.46 -7.50 -15.55
C ARG A 146 6.17 -6.14 -15.54
N LYS A 147 6.19 -5.45 -16.68
CA LYS A 147 6.78 -4.10 -16.80
C LYS A 147 6.08 -3.08 -15.89
N LEU A 148 4.75 -3.12 -15.83
CA LEU A 148 3.98 -2.27 -14.93
C LEU A 148 4.36 -2.52 -13.46
N LYS A 149 4.44 -3.79 -13.06
CA LYS A 149 4.88 -4.18 -11.71
C LYS A 149 6.29 -3.68 -11.40
N GLU A 150 7.23 -3.78 -12.34
CA GLU A 150 8.60 -3.27 -12.17
C GLU A 150 8.65 -1.75 -11.99
N SER A 151 7.82 -1.00 -12.72
CA SER A 151 7.66 0.46 -12.53
C SER A 151 7.20 0.78 -11.10
N TYR A 152 6.11 0.16 -10.66
CA TYR A 152 5.58 0.37 -9.31
C TYR A 152 6.58 -0.02 -8.21
N ILE A 153 7.35 -1.10 -8.38
CA ILE A 153 8.41 -1.47 -7.42
C ILE A 153 9.48 -0.38 -7.34
N THR A 154 9.85 0.21 -8.47
CA THR A 154 10.87 1.26 -8.54
C THR A 154 10.37 2.57 -7.92
N GLU A 155 9.13 2.94 -8.20
CA GLU A 155 8.44 4.08 -7.58
C GLU A 155 8.34 3.88 -6.06
N CYS A 156 7.83 2.73 -5.60
CA CYS A 156 7.75 2.39 -4.17
C CYS A 156 9.10 2.49 -3.46
N LYS A 157 10.19 1.99 -4.08
CA LYS A 157 11.54 2.09 -3.52
C LYS A 157 11.99 3.54 -3.39
N THR A 158 11.70 4.35 -4.40
CA THR A 158 12.07 5.77 -4.44
C THR A 158 11.28 6.55 -3.38
N GLU A 159 9.97 6.32 -3.28
CA GLU A 159 9.10 6.91 -2.27
C GLU A 159 9.56 6.55 -0.86
N GLN A 160 9.79 5.26 -0.58
CA GLN A 160 10.27 4.81 0.73
C GLN A 160 11.66 5.39 1.08
N PHE A 161 12.54 5.54 0.08
CA PHE A 161 13.83 6.17 0.28
C PHE A 161 13.70 7.66 0.63
N MET A 162 12.85 8.39 -0.10
CA MET A 162 12.58 9.81 0.18
C MET A 162 11.91 9.98 1.54
N TYR A 163 10.92 9.15 1.86
CA TYR A 163 10.23 9.12 3.15
C TYR A 163 11.22 8.90 4.32
N GLY A 164 12.15 7.96 4.18
CA GLY A 164 13.18 7.70 5.19
C GLY A 164 14.14 8.89 5.40
N ARG A 165 14.44 9.63 4.32
CA ARG A 165 15.34 10.80 4.37
C ARG A 165 14.65 12.09 4.83
N ARG A 166 13.36 12.20 4.59
CA ARG A 166 12.56 13.38 4.89
C ARG A 166 12.52 13.62 6.40
N ARG A 167 13.06 14.76 6.82
CA ARG A 167 12.95 15.29 8.18
C ARG A 167 12.11 16.56 8.12
N VAL A 168 11.16 16.64 9.04
CA VAL A 168 10.26 17.78 9.17
C VAL A 168 10.68 18.54 10.42
N ASN A 169 10.80 19.86 10.33
CA ASN A 169 11.08 20.70 11.50
C ASN A 169 9.81 20.85 12.36
N LYS A 170 9.94 21.40 13.58
CA LYS A 170 8.79 21.69 14.48
C LYS A 170 7.71 22.57 13.83
N GLU A 171 8.08 23.33 12.79
CA GLU A 171 7.21 24.22 12.01
C GLU A 171 6.59 23.57 10.76
N GLY A 172 6.89 22.30 10.47
CA GLY A 172 6.28 21.58 9.34
C GLY A 172 7.04 21.64 8.01
N TYR A 173 8.15 22.39 7.93
CA TYR A 173 8.98 22.45 6.70
C TYR A 173 9.87 21.22 6.53
N VAL A 174 10.00 20.74 5.28
CA VAL A 174 10.90 19.66 4.90
C VAL A 174 12.33 20.21 4.76
N LYS A 175 13.24 19.85 5.68
CA LYS A 175 14.67 20.21 5.54
C LYS A 175 15.39 19.19 4.66
N THR A 176 16.25 19.67 3.76
CA THR A 176 17.16 18.82 2.97
C THR A 176 18.24 18.24 3.89
N THR A 177 18.49 16.93 3.82
CA THR A 177 19.50 16.25 4.66
C THR A 177 20.94 16.73 4.41
N MET A 178 21.17 17.59 3.41
CA MET A 178 22.49 18.15 3.07
C MET A 178 23.12 18.96 4.21
N SER A 179 22.32 19.67 5.03
CA SER A 179 22.86 20.53 6.08
C SER A 179 23.69 19.75 7.11
N LYS A 180 23.32 18.51 7.42
CA LYS A 180 24.02 17.68 8.42
C LYS A 180 25.32 17.05 7.89
N LEU A 181 25.45 16.88 6.58
CA LEU A 181 26.64 16.29 5.94
C LEU A 181 27.77 17.33 5.79
N VAL A 182 27.41 18.61 5.76
CA VAL A 182 28.34 19.74 5.70
C VAL A 182 28.74 20.22 7.10
N GLY A 183 28.14 19.67 8.18
CA GLY A 183 28.42 20.08 9.55
C GLY A 183 28.02 21.52 9.86
N VAL A 184 27.10 22.08 9.06
CA VAL A 184 26.57 23.43 9.27
C VAL A 184 25.12 23.28 9.66
N ASP A 185 24.87 23.36 10.96
CA ASP A 185 23.53 23.55 11.50
C ASP A 185 23.08 24.96 11.09
N PHE A 186 22.34 25.05 9.98
CA PHE A 186 21.51 26.23 9.68
C PHE A 186 20.23 26.10 10.52
N ASP A 187 20.38 26.37 11.81
CA ASP A 187 19.28 26.75 12.67
C ASP A 187 19.35 28.28 12.81
N ASP A 188 18.56 28.95 11.99
CA ASP A 188 17.83 30.17 12.32
C ASP A 188 16.33 29.85 12.14
#